data_AF-A0A2N0WX38-F1
#
_entry.id   AF-A0A2N0WX38-F1
#
_cell.length_a   1.000
_cell.length_b   1.000
_cell.length_c   1.000
_cell.angle_alpha   90.00
_cell.angle_beta   90.00
_cell.angle_gamma   90.00
#
_symmetry.space_group_name_H-M   'P 1'
#
loop_
_entity.id
_entity.type
_entity.pdbx_description
1 polymer ?
#
loop_
_entity_poly.entity_id
_entity_poly.type
_entity_poly.pdbx_seq_one_letter_code
_entity_poly.pdbx_strand_id
1 'polypeptide(L)'
;MGEADAKIITEKLNSPIAQKLVEIQNKSEGTITEVFIMDNKGLNVAQSAITSDYWQGDEDKWQKTYLMGPNTYHISDVEEDESTQMFQSQVSHSITDPSTGKVIGAITIGINVEEL
;
A
#
# COMPACT_ATOMS: atom_id res chain seq x y z
N MET A 1 10.68 -20.61 1.57
CA MET A 1 9.26 -20.19 1.54
C MET A 1 8.41 -21.43 1.52
N GLY A 2 7.54 -21.59 2.51
CA GLY A 2 6.69 -22.77 2.66
C GLY A 2 5.31 -22.55 2.04
N GLU A 3 4.63 -23.63 1.64
CA GLU A 3 3.30 -23.61 1.01
C GLU A 3 2.23 -22.81 1.80
N ALA A 4 2.42 -22.65 3.12
CA ALA A 4 1.57 -21.83 3.97
C ALA A 4 1.65 -20.32 3.65
N ASP A 5 2.84 -19.81 3.31
CA ASP A 5 3.04 -18.41 2.94
C ASP A 5 2.30 -18.11 1.62
N ALA A 6 2.40 -19.02 0.65
CA ALA A 6 1.73 -18.90 -0.65
C ALA A 6 0.19 -18.90 -0.52
N LYS A 7 -0.37 -19.69 0.41
CA LYS A 7 -1.82 -19.76 0.64
C LYS A 7 -2.37 -18.46 1.25
N ILE A 8 -1.68 -17.88 2.23
CA ILE A 8 -2.08 -16.61 2.86
C ILE A 8 -1.99 -15.47 1.84
N ILE A 9 -0.92 -15.44 1.03
CA ILE A 9 -0.75 -14.46 -0.05
C ILE A 9 -1.91 -14.56 -1.04
N THR A 10 -2.26 -15.79 -1.46
CA THR A 10 -3.36 -16.04 -2.40
C THR A 10 -4.73 -15.65 -1.83
N GLU A 11 -4.99 -15.89 -0.55
CA GLU A 11 -6.24 -15.50 0.11
C GLU A 11 -6.40 -13.98 0.21
N LYS A 12 -5.32 -13.24 0.49
CA LYS A 12 -5.38 -11.77 0.58
C LYS A 12 -5.51 -11.12 -0.81
N LEU A 13 -4.83 -11.66 -1.82
CA LEU A 13 -4.93 -11.20 -3.21
C LEU A 13 -6.34 -11.39 -3.81
N ASN A 14 -7.10 -12.39 -3.34
CA ASN A 14 -8.46 -12.67 -3.85
C ASN A 14 -9.57 -12.08 -2.98
N SER A 15 -9.25 -11.21 -2.03
CA SER A 15 -10.26 -10.53 -1.22
C SER A 15 -11.04 -9.49 -2.04
N PRO A 16 -12.32 -9.21 -1.71
CA PRO A 16 -13.09 -8.15 -2.38
C PRO A 16 -12.41 -6.78 -2.32
N ILE A 17 -11.65 -6.51 -1.26
CA ILE A 17 -10.90 -5.26 -1.13
C ILE A 17 -9.70 -5.23 -2.08
N ALA A 18 -8.94 -6.32 -2.24
CA ALA A 18 -7.85 -6.38 -3.21
C ALA A 18 -8.37 -6.19 -4.65
N GLN A 19 -9.48 -6.82 -5.01
CA GLN A 19 -10.14 -6.58 -6.31
C GLN A 19 -10.52 -5.11 -6.50
N LYS A 20 -11.01 -4.46 -5.43
CA LYS A 20 -11.32 -3.03 -5.48
C LYS A 20 -10.10 -2.16 -5.72
N LEU A 21 -8.96 -2.50 -5.11
CA LEU A 21 -7.71 -1.77 -5.33
C LEU A 21 -7.23 -1.92 -6.77
N VAL A 22 -7.32 -3.12 -7.36
CA VAL A 22 -7.03 -3.36 -8.78
C VAL A 22 -7.95 -2.55 -9.69
N GLU A 23 -9.26 -2.47 -9.38
CA GLU A 23 -10.18 -1.60 -10.14
C GLU A 23 -9.77 -0.12 -10.08
N ILE A 24 -9.36 0.38 -8.90
CA ILE A 24 -8.92 1.77 -8.73
C ILE A 24 -7.67 2.02 -9.56
N GLN A 25 -6.68 1.12 -9.48
CA GLN A 25 -5.47 1.19 -10.28
C GLN A 25 -5.79 1.22 -11.78
N ASN A 26 -6.60 0.27 -12.28
CA ASN A 26 -6.94 0.20 -13.71
C ASN A 26 -7.71 1.43 -14.20
N LYS A 27 -8.56 2.02 -13.37
CA LYS A 27 -9.33 3.24 -13.71
C LYS A 27 -8.48 4.51 -13.69
N SER A 28 -7.28 4.46 -13.13
CA SER A 28 -6.36 5.60 -13.11
C SER A 28 -5.61 5.81 -14.42
N GLU A 29 -5.79 4.92 -15.41
CA GLU A 29 -5.18 5.02 -16.74
C GLU A 29 -3.63 5.18 -16.71
N GLY A 30 -2.97 4.64 -15.67
CA GLY A 30 -1.51 4.67 -15.51
C GLY A 30 -1.00 5.65 -14.45
N THR A 31 -1.85 6.55 -13.95
CA THR A 31 -1.46 7.47 -12.87
C THR A 31 -1.17 6.76 -11.55
N ILE A 32 -1.94 5.72 -11.20
CA ILE A 32 -1.70 4.89 -10.02
C ILE A 32 -0.93 3.64 -10.46
N THR A 33 0.27 3.45 -9.91
CA THR A 33 1.13 2.29 -10.20
C THR A 33 0.82 1.12 -9.28
N GLU A 34 0.48 1.41 -8.02
CA GLU A 34 0.20 0.41 -6.99
C GLU A 34 -0.61 0.99 -5.83
N VAL A 35 -1.30 0.12 -5.10
CA VAL A 35 -1.97 0.44 -3.84
C VAL A 35 -1.73 -0.68 -2.83
N PHE A 36 -1.27 -0.32 -1.64
CA PHE A 36 -1.10 -1.21 -0.50
C PHE A 36 -1.96 -0.78 0.68
N ILE A 37 -2.57 -1.75 1.36
CA ILE A 37 -3.16 -1.55 2.68
C ILE A 37 -2.39 -2.43 3.66
N MET A 38 -1.90 -1.83 4.73
CA MET A 38 -1.09 -2.46 5.75
C MET A 38 -1.81 -2.43 7.11
N ASP A 39 -1.67 -3.50 7.90
CA ASP A 39 -2.20 -3.55 9.27
C ASP A 39 -1.30 -2.83 10.29
N ASN A 40 -1.69 -2.93 11.56
CA ASN A 40 -0.97 -2.35 12.70
C ASN A 40 0.38 -3.03 13.03
N LYS A 41 0.83 -3.99 12.22
CA LYS A 41 2.14 -4.63 12.28
C LYS A 41 2.95 -4.42 11.00
N GLY A 42 2.41 -3.67 10.04
CA GLY A 42 3.01 -3.45 8.72
C GLY A 42 2.76 -4.58 7.73
N LEU A 43 1.93 -5.58 8.02
CA LEU A 43 1.66 -6.65 7.06
C LEU A 43 0.65 -6.17 6.01
N ASN A 44 0.93 -6.44 4.74
CA ASN A 44 -0.03 -6.19 3.67
C ASN A 44 -1.31 -7.01 3.91
N VAL A 45 -2.44 -6.33 4.08
CA VAL A 45 -3.78 -6.95 4.17
C VAL A 45 -4.49 -6.99 2.83
N ALA A 46 -4.16 -6.07 1.92
CA ALA A 46 -4.63 -6.03 0.55
C ALA A 46 -3.62 -5.26 -0.32
N GLN A 47 -3.53 -5.61 -1.60
CA GLN A 47 -2.64 -4.96 -2.55
C GLN A 47 -3.21 -5.05 -3.97
N SER A 48 -2.91 -4.06 -4.82
CA SER A 48 -3.29 -4.07 -6.24
C SER A 48 -2.20 -4.65 -7.15
N ALA A 49 -0.94 -4.56 -6.74
CA ALA A 49 0.22 -5.08 -7.47
C ALA A 49 0.88 -6.24 -6.71
N ILE A 50 1.59 -7.10 -7.46
CA ILE A 50 2.44 -8.14 -6.87
C ILE A 50 3.69 -7.47 -6.32
N THR A 51 4.02 -7.76 -5.07
CA THR A 51 5.25 -7.31 -4.41
C THR A 51 6.06 -8.53 -3.95
N SER A 52 7.37 -8.40 -3.95
CA SER A 52 8.30 -9.36 -3.33
C SER A 52 8.35 -9.21 -1.81
N ASP A 53 7.92 -8.07 -1.29
CA ASP A 53 7.93 -7.75 0.12
C ASP A 53 6.51 -7.54 0.67
N TYR A 54 6.14 -8.41 1.61
CA TYR A 54 4.81 -8.47 2.19
C TYR A 54 4.72 -7.78 3.56
N TRP A 55 5.87 -7.53 4.19
CA TRP A 55 5.96 -6.88 5.47
C TRP A 55 6.60 -5.52 5.28
N GLN A 56 5.84 -4.47 5.53
CA GLN A 56 6.23 -3.07 5.25
C GLN A 56 6.42 -2.30 6.56
N GLY A 57 6.57 -2.98 7.69
CA GLY A 57 6.64 -2.34 9.01
C GLY A 57 7.94 -1.59 9.27
N ASP A 58 9.00 -1.94 8.54
CA ASP A 58 10.29 -1.27 8.50
C ASP A 58 10.31 -0.09 7.51
N GLU A 59 9.36 -0.02 6.58
CA GLU A 59 9.29 1.01 5.56
C GLU A 59 8.75 2.36 6.07
N ASP A 60 9.29 3.45 5.53
CA ASP A 60 8.92 4.83 5.89
C ASP A 60 7.43 5.11 5.68
N LYS A 61 6.85 4.57 4.60
CA LYS A 61 5.41 4.70 4.29
C LYS A 61 4.51 4.21 5.42
N TRP A 62 4.95 3.21 6.19
CA TRP A 62 4.23 2.72 7.36
C TRP A 62 4.66 3.46 8.63
N GLN A 63 5.97 3.59 8.88
CA GLN A 63 6.47 4.22 10.11
C GLN A 63 6.05 5.68 10.24
N LYS A 64 6.16 6.46 9.17
CA LYS A 64 5.83 7.89 9.13
C LYS A 64 4.33 8.16 8.96
N THR A 65 3.49 7.11 8.92
CA THR A 65 2.02 7.27 8.92
C THR A 65 1.37 6.60 10.13
N TYR A 66 1.45 5.27 10.25
CA TYR A 66 0.78 4.51 11.30
C TYR A 66 1.24 4.94 12.70
N LEU A 67 2.55 5.07 12.92
CA LEU A 67 3.10 5.41 14.24
C LEU A 67 2.88 6.89 14.61
N MET A 68 2.59 7.74 13.62
CA MET A 68 2.43 9.18 13.80
C MET A 68 1.03 9.60 14.24
N GLY A 69 0.07 8.67 14.21
CA GLY A 69 -1.28 8.90 14.72
C GLY A 69 -2.32 9.17 13.61
N PRO A 70 -3.56 9.48 14.00
CA PRO A 70 -4.68 9.62 13.06
C PRO A 70 -4.52 10.85 12.16
N ASN A 71 -5.12 10.78 10.97
CA ASN A 71 -5.07 11.81 9.92
C ASN A 71 -3.64 12.17 9.45
N THR A 72 -2.68 11.25 9.61
CA THR A 72 -1.31 11.50 9.15
C THR A 72 -1.17 11.20 7.67
N TYR A 73 -0.54 12.11 6.94
CA TYR A 73 -0.07 11.89 5.58
C TYR A 73 1.47 11.82 5.55
N HIS A 74 1.98 10.98 4.67
CA HIS A 74 3.39 10.95 4.30
C HIS A 74 3.50 10.91 2.78
N ILE A 75 4.37 11.73 2.20
CA ILE A 75 4.68 11.73 0.78
C ILE A 75 6.17 11.42 0.66
N SER A 76 6.51 10.36 -0.06
CA SER A 76 7.92 10.00 -0.28
C SER A 76 8.57 10.96 -1.28
N ASP A 77 9.89 10.96 -1.29
CA ASP A 77 10.63 11.50 -2.42
C ASP A 77 10.28 10.76 -3.71
N VAL A 78 10.62 11.36 -4.84
CA VAL A 78 10.47 10.73 -6.15
C VAL A 78 11.62 9.73 -6.33
N GLU A 79 11.29 8.49 -6.61
CA GLU A 79 12.23 7.40 -6.84
C GLU A 79 11.94 6.71 -8.17
N GLU A 80 12.97 6.17 -8.80
CA GLU A 80 12.80 5.29 -9.96
C GLU A 80 12.40 3.90 -9.46
N ASP A 81 11.23 3.41 -9.88
CA ASP A 81 10.85 2.02 -9.66
C ASP A 81 11.64 1.13 -10.63
N GLU A 82 12.65 0.42 -10.11
CA GLU A 82 13.53 -0.45 -10.89
C GLU A 82 12.76 -1.52 -11.70
N SER A 83 11.56 -1.91 -11.25
CA SER A 83 10.76 -2.94 -11.92
C SER A 83 10.03 -2.42 -13.16
N THR A 84 9.71 -1.11 -13.18
CA THR A 84 8.95 -0.47 -14.25
C THR A 84 9.74 0.57 -15.04
N GLN A 85 10.92 0.98 -14.54
CA GLN A 85 11.73 2.08 -15.06
C GLN A 85 10.96 3.41 -15.12
N MET A 86 9.96 3.58 -14.23
CA MET A 86 9.14 4.79 -14.12
C MET A 86 9.54 5.57 -12.88
N PHE A 87 9.42 6.89 -12.93
CA PHE A 87 9.52 7.70 -11.72
C PHE A 87 8.20 7.67 -10.96
N GLN A 88 8.26 7.35 -9.67
CA GLN A 88 7.10 7.34 -8.81
C GLN A 88 7.33 8.07 -7.49
N SER A 89 6.25 8.61 -6.92
CA SER A 89 6.19 9.04 -5.53
C SER A 89 5.05 8.30 -4.85
N GLN A 90 5.22 7.99 -3.56
CA GLN A 90 4.22 7.30 -2.76
C GLN A 90 3.53 8.26 -1.81
N VAL A 91 2.20 8.29 -1.88
CA VAL A 91 1.35 9.01 -0.93
C VAL A 91 0.76 7.99 0.03
N SER A 92 1.02 8.18 1.32
CA SER A 92 0.56 7.29 2.38
C SER A 92 -0.32 8.03 3.39
N HIS A 93 -1.31 7.33 3.93
CA HIS A 93 -2.24 7.88 4.90
C HIS A 93 -2.59 6.88 6.01
N SER A 94 -2.69 7.36 7.25
CA SER A 94 -3.12 6.55 8.40
C SER A 94 -4.58 6.11 8.26
N ILE A 95 -4.88 4.82 8.48
CA ILE A 95 -6.25 4.31 8.54
C ILE A 95 -6.72 4.32 9.98
N THR A 96 -7.83 5.01 10.25
CA THR A 96 -8.38 5.17 11.59
C THR A 96 -9.73 4.49 11.69
N ASP A 97 -9.96 3.73 12.77
CA ASP A 97 -11.29 3.24 13.12
C ASP A 97 -12.18 4.43 13.51
N PRO A 98 -13.25 4.72 12.75
CA PRO A 98 -14.08 5.90 12.98
C PRO A 98 -14.86 5.86 14.30
N SER A 99 -15.04 4.67 14.90
CA SER A 99 -15.76 4.51 16.16
C SER A 99 -14.89 4.78 17.39
N THR A 100 -13.59 4.47 17.30
CA THR A 100 -12.66 4.57 18.43
C THR A 100 -11.62 5.69 18.27
N GLY A 101 -11.43 6.21 17.05
CA GLY A 101 -10.35 7.13 16.73
C GLY A 101 -8.95 6.49 16.74
N LYS A 102 -8.88 5.15 16.87
CA LYS A 102 -7.62 4.41 16.92
C LYS A 102 -7.07 4.19 15.50
N VAL A 103 -5.78 4.42 15.32
CA VAL A 103 -5.10 4.03 14.07
C VAL A 103 -4.99 2.50 14.03
N ILE A 104 -5.47 1.91 12.94
CA ILE A 104 -5.52 0.46 12.72
C ILE A 104 -4.61 -0.03 11.59
N GLY A 105 -4.01 0.89 10.84
CA GLY A 105 -3.12 0.57 9.74
C GLY A 105 -2.76 1.80 8.91
N ALA A 106 -2.29 1.58 7.70
CA ALA A 106 -1.99 2.63 6.73
C ALA A 106 -2.36 2.17 5.31
N ILE A 107 -2.67 3.13 4.44
CA ILE A 107 -2.79 2.92 3.00
C ILE A 107 -1.65 3.67 2.31
N THR A 108 -1.07 3.08 1.27
CA THR A 108 -0.07 3.70 0.40
C THR A 108 -0.51 3.59 -1.04
N ILE A 109 -0.35 4.66 -1.80
CA ILE A 109 -0.65 4.75 -3.23
C ILE A 109 0.62 5.21 -3.93
N GLY A 110 1.12 4.40 -4.87
CA GLY A 110 2.17 4.80 -5.80
C GLY A 110 1.59 5.62 -6.94
N ILE A 111 2.19 6.77 -7.22
CA ILE A 111 1.79 7.70 -8.27
C ILE A 111 2.92 7.81 -9.28
N ASN A 112 2.63 7.51 -10.55
CA ASN A 112 3.53 7.80 -11.66
C ASN A 112 3.61 9.31 -11.84
N VAL A 113 4.79 9.91 -11.64
CA VAL A 113 4.95 11.36 -11.72
C VAL A 113 5.08 11.87 -13.15
N GLU A 114 5.29 10.97 -14.12
CA GLU A 114 5.38 11.30 -15.55
C GLU A 114 4.01 11.48 -16.20
N GLU A 115 2.95 11.00 -15.54
CA GLU A 115 1.54 11.10 -15.97
C GLU A 115 0.78 12.26 -15.30
N LEU A 116 1.49 13.18 -14.62
CA LEU A 116 0.93 14.35 -13.92
C LEU A 116 0.88 15.64 -14.76
#